data_AF-A0A1K0JEC4-F1
#
_entry.id   AF-A0A1K0JEC4-F1
#
_cell.length_a   1.000
_cell.length_b   1.000
_cell.length_c   1.000
_cell.angle_alpha   90.00
_cell.angle_beta   90.00
_cell.angle_gamma   90.00
#
_symmetry.space_group_name_H-M   'P 1'
#
loop_
_entity.id
_entity.type
_entity.pdbx_description
1 polymer ?
#
loop_
_entity_poly.entity_id
_entity_poly.type
_entity_poly.pdbx_seq_one_letter_code
_entity_poly.pdbx_strand_id
1 'polypeptide(L)' 'MIVRAALEAIDFSATDMSPRILRNTFCRRQLLAGHARDDVSAMLGLASPRTCDRIAATIADDAPSQEGIRRRN' A
#
# COMPACT_ATOMS: atom_id res chain seq x y z
N MET A 1 -3.78 -22.78 3.37
CA MET A 1 -3.78 -21.30 3.38
C MET A 1 -4.23 -20.80 2.02
N ILE A 2 -5.46 -20.29 1.90
CA ILE A 2 -6.09 -19.96 0.60
C ILE A 2 -5.32 -18.86 -0.16
N VAL A 3 -4.84 -17.82 0.53
CA VAL A 3 -4.15 -16.70 -0.13
C VAL A 3 -2.83 -17.12 -0.78
N ARG A 4 -2.02 -17.92 -0.09
CA ARG A 4 -0.76 -18.43 -0.65
C ARG A 4 -1.01 -19.19 -1.95
N ALA A 5 -1.96 -20.11 -1.95
CA ALA A 5 -2.31 -20.90 -3.13
C ALA A 5 -2.84 -20.01 -4.26
N ALA A 6 -3.63 -18.98 -3.96
CA ALA A 6 -4.11 -18.03 -4.96
C ALA A 6 -2.98 -17.17 -5.57
N LEU A 7 -1.97 -16.78 -4.77
CA LEU A 7 -0.79 -16.08 -5.26
C LEU A 7 0.11 -17.00 -6.11
N GLU A 8 0.30 -18.24 -5.69
CA GLU A 8 1.04 -19.26 -6.45
C GLU A 8 0.36 -19.58 -7.78
N ALA A 9 -0.98 -19.64 -7.81
CA ALA A 9 -1.76 -19.88 -9.03
C ALA A 9 -1.64 -18.78 -10.10
N ILE A 10 -1.13 -17.60 -9.74
CA ILE A 10 -0.83 -16.50 -10.68
C ILE A 10 0.67 -16.32 -10.89
N ASP A 11 1.49 -17.32 -10.56
CA ASP A 11 2.96 -17.31 -10.62
C ASP A 11 3.60 -16.11 -9.88
N PHE A 12 2.92 -15.60 -8.87
CA PHE A 12 3.42 -14.50 -8.05
C PHE A 12 4.29 -15.04 -6.92
N SER A 13 5.50 -14.50 -6.78
CA SER A 13 6.41 -14.81 -5.68
C SER A 13 6.93 -13.53 -5.05
N ALA A 14 6.87 -13.47 -3.72
CA ALA A 14 7.40 -12.38 -2.92
C ALA A 14 7.91 -12.91 -1.57
N THR A 15 8.69 -12.10 -0.87
CA THR A 15 9.19 -12.42 0.48
C THR A 15 8.07 -12.67 1.49
N ASP A 16 6.92 -11.98 1.35
CA ASP A 16 5.71 -12.21 2.15
C ASP A 16 4.57 -12.75 1.28
N MET A 17 4.25 -14.04 1.45
CA MET A 17 3.15 -14.73 0.76
C MET A 17 1.91 -14.91 1.66
N SER A 18 1.77 -14.08 2.71
CA SER A 18 0.62 -14.11 3.62
C SER A 18 -0.49 -13.15 3.16
N PRO A 19 -1.71 -13.23 3.71
CA PRO A 19 -2.78 -12.26 3.46
C PRO A 19 -2.38 -10.79 3.65
N ARG A 20 -1.32 -10.53 4.41
CA ARG A 20 -0.75 -9.20 4.60
C ARG A 20 -0.37 -8.52 3.28
N ILE A 21 0.13 -9.26 2.29
CA ILE A 21 0.56 -8.67 1.02
C ILE A 21 -0.62 -8.07 0.26
N LEU A 22 -1.77 -8.76 0.25
CA LEU A 22 -2.98 -8.24 -0.39
C LEU A 22 -3.46 -6.97 0.29
N ARG A 23 -3.54 -6.97 1.63
CA ARG A 23 -3.92 -5.80 2.41
C ARG A 23 -3.00 -4.61 2.14
N ASN A 24 -1.69 -4.84 2.18
CA ASN A 24 -0.71 -3.79 1.99
C ASN A 24 -0.76 -3.25 0.55
N THR A 25 -0.88 -4.12 -0.45
CA THR A 25 -1.03 -3.72 -1.86
C THR A 25 -2.29 -2.90 -2.08
N PHE A 26 -3.44 -3.34 -1.55
CA PHE A 26 -4.69 -2.57 -1.65
C PHE A 26 -4.56 -1.21 -0.97
N CYS A 27 -4.10 -1.18 0.28
CA CYS A 27 -3.91 0.06 1.04
C CYS A 27 -3.00 1.05 0.30
N ARG A 28 -1.83 0.58 -0.18
CA ARG A 28 -0.87 1.42 -0.89
C ARG A 28 -1.46 2.01 -2.16
N ARG A 29 -2.23 1.23 -2.93
CA ARG A 29 -2.91 1.71 -4.15
C ARG A 29 -3.95 2.79 -3.84
N GLN A 30 -4.77 2.63 -2.81
CA GLN A 30 -5.78 3.64 -2.47
C GLN A 30 -5.16 4.93 -1.93
N LEU A 31 -4.09 4.83 -1.14
CA LEU A 31 -3.35 6.01 -0.68
C LEU A 31 -2.70 6.76 -1.85
N LEU A 32 -2.11 6.05 -2.81
CA LEU A 32 -1.56 6.66 -4.04
C LEU A 32 -2.65 7.29 -4.92
N ALA A 33 -3.87 6.75 -4.90
CA ALA A 33 -5.03 7.33 -5.56
C ALA A 33 -5.62 8.55 -4.81
N GLY A 34 -5.04 8.94 -3.67
CA GLY A 34 -5.43 10.13 -2.91
C GLY A 34 -6.54 9.92 -1.87
N HIS A 35 -6.93 8.67 -1.60
CA HIS A 35 -7.91 8.39 -0.53
C HIS A 35 -7.32 8.70 0.85
N ALA A 36 -8.17 9.20 1.76
CA ALA A 36 -7.78 9.46 3.13
C ALA A 36 -7.53 8.15 3.90
N ARG A 37 -6.61 8.20 4.87
CA ARG A 37 -6.19 7.01 5.65
C ARG A 37 -7.34 6.36 6.41
N ASP A 38 -8.26 7.17 6.94
CA ASP A 38 -9.45 6.70 7.67
C ASP A 38 -10.42 5.98 6.73
N ASP A 39 -10.65 6.52 5.53
CA ASP A 39 -11.47 5.87 4.50
C ASP A 39 -10.89 4.52 4.09
N VAL A 40 -9.57 4.46 3.87
CA VAL A 40 -8.87 3.21 3.54
C VAL A 40 -8.94 2.21 4.69
N SER A 41 -8.87 2.68 5.94
CA SER A 41 -9.05 1.85 7.13
C SER A 41 -10.45 1.24 7.19
N ALA A 42 -11.48 2.03 6.89
CA ALA A 42 -12.86 1.57 6.84
C ALA A 42 -13.10 0.56 5.70
N MET A 43 -12.57 0.83 4.50
CA MET A 43 -12.62 -0.11 3.36
C MET A 43 -12.00 -1.47 3.67
N LEU A 44 -10.94 -1.50 4.48
CA LEU A 44 -10.26 -2.72 4.91
C LEU A 44 -10.88 -3.37 6.14
N GLY A 45 -11.92 -2.78 6.75
CA GLY A 45 -12.54 -3.27 7.97
C GLY A 45 -11.60 -3.29 9.18
N LEU A 46 -10.60 -2.40 9.22
CA LEU A 46 -9.62 -2.35 10.31
C LEU A 46 -10.17 -1.54 11.49
N ALA A 47 -9.89 -2.02 12.70
CA ALA A 47 -10.25 -1.33 13.94
C ALA A 47 -9.51 0.02 14.14
N SER A 48 -8.42 0.27 13.39
CA SER A 48 -7.70 1.55 13.48
C SER A 48 -6.87 1.84 12.20
N PRO A 49 -6.63 3.12 11.90
CA PRO A 49 -5.89 3.54 10.70
C PRO A 49 -4.37 3.32 10.79
N ARG A 50 -3.83 2.82 11.91
CA ARG A 50 -2.38 2.66 12.12
C ARG A 50 -1.66 1.86 11.03
N THR A 51 -2.35 0.91 10.40
CA THR A 51 -1.79 0.17 9.26
C THR A 51 -1.65 1.08 8.04
N CYS A 52 -2.67 1.89 7.75
CA CYS A 52 -2.65 2.88 6.68
C CYS A 52 -1.60 3.95 6.95
N ASP A 53 -1.47 4.45 8.19
CA ASP A 53 -0.44 5.43 8.57
C ASP A 53 0.97 4.93 8.27
N ARG A 54 1.29 3.70 8.71
CA ARG A 54 2.60 3.11 8.47
C ARG A 54 2.88 2.90 6.98
N ILE A 55 1.89 2.51 6.19
CA ILE A 55 2.05 2.36 4.74
C ILE A 55 2.24 3.74 4.08
N ALA A 56 1.47 4.75 4.49
CA ALA A 56 1.62 6.12 3.98
C ALA A 56 3.03 6.67 4.23
N ALA A 57 3.62 6.39 5.40
CA ALA A 57 5.00 6.77 5.69
C ALA A 57 5.98 6.15 4.68
N THR A 58 5.83 4.86 4.33
CA THR A 58 6.70 4.23 3.32
C THR A 58 6.55 4.83 1.92
N ILE A 59 5.40 5.43 1.59
CA ILE A 59 5.19 6.09 0.30
C ILE A 59 5.87 7.46 0.29
N ALA A 60 5.83 8.19 1.41
CA ALA A 60 6.48 9.48 1.54
C ALA A 60 8.01 9.35 1.42
N ASP A 61 8.58 8.30 2.00
CA ASP A 61 10.02 7.99 1.90
C ASP A 61 10.44 7.60 0.47
N ASP A 62 9.57 6.93 -0.29
CA ASP A 62 9.82 6.52 -1.67
C ASP A 62 9.60 7.63 -2.71
N ALA A 63 9.04 8.78 -2.32
CA ALA A 63 8.73 9.86 -3.26
C ALA A 63 10.03 10.53 -3.76
N PRO A 64 10.27 10.64 -5.08
CA PRO A 64 11.44 11.35 -5.59
C PRO A 64 11.37 12.80 -5.13
N SER A 65 12.44 13.27 -4.48
CA SER A 65 12.56 14.64 -3.97
C SER A 65 12.18 15.63 -5.08
N GLN A 66 11.06 16.34 -4.91
CA GLN A 66 10.50 17.28 -5.89
C GLN A 66 11.34 18.57 -6.09
N GLU A 67 12.64 18.52 -5.83
CA GLU A 67 13.59 19.64 -5.95
C GLU A 67 14.00 19.90 -7.42
N GLY A 68 13.83 18.92 -8.31
CA GLY A 68 14.30 19.01 -9.71
C GLY A 68 13.33 19.67 -10.70
N ILE A 69 12.03 19.75 -10.40
CA ILE A 69 11.01 20.16 -11.39
C ILE A 69 10.78 21.68 -11.41
N ARG A 70 11.14 22.41 -10.35
CA ARG A 70 10.87 23.86 -10.23
C ARG A 70 11.91 24.79 -10.88
N ARG A 71 12.97 24.27 -11.54
CA ARG A 71 14.04 25.09 -12.15
C ARG A 71 13.95 25.26 -13.68
N ARG A 72 12.81 24.98 -14.30
CA ARG A 72 12.69 25.10 -15.76
C ARG A 72 11.28 25.46 -16.24
N ASN A 73 10.84 26.70 -15.98
CA ASN A 73 10.31 27.66 -16.96
C ASN A 73 9.90 28.94 -16.23
#